data_AF-A0A496QH55-F1
#
_entry.id   AF-A0A496QH55-F1
#
_cell.length_a   1.000
_cell.length_b   1.000
_cell.length_c   1.000
_cell.angle_alpha   90.00
_cell.angle_beta   90.00
_cell.angle_gamma   90.00
#
_symmetry.space_group_name_H-M   'P 1'
#
loop_
_entity.id
_entity.type
_entity.pdbx_description
1 polymer ?
#
loop_
_entity_poly.entity_id
_entity_poly.type
_entity_poly.pdbx_seq_one_letter_code
_entity_poly.pdbx_strand_id
1 'polypeptide(L)'
;MAFPPNLSSKWTLASVVLLVPLIVEGIAPLFQLVAPGILVVLTEGVSLGLATSIIFGNLALGILLCWLTRSPEALVWLIQTAGLAIVLVIARKQDWSGIKTLLAGFAYLCVTFMVVLSAGSGPDLLDGYNKVVQAISEDMDQSLALYKEKSSGIYQVELENWFRQFKEVIIRFLPGLLGSVFLFISLSNISVPKIYLAKSLKNEVFVPVFTQWRLPELLIWVIITAGGLAFWGKGIFKACGENALLVLSSIYFLQGLAVAAFYFERLKVPAFIRWITYILLCIQWYGLMFVVIIGVSDVWFDLRARAPSSRKS
;
A
#
# COMPACT_ATOMS: atom_id res chain seq x y z
N MET A 1 -28.44 -12.09 -22.17
CA MET A 1 -28.04 -11.24 -21.02
C MET A 1 -28.31 -9.80 -21.40
N ALA A 2 -29.20 -9.10 -20.70
CA ALA A 2 -29.41 -7.66 -20.92
C ALA A 2 -28.20 -6.89 -20.36
N PHE A 3 -27.57 -6.05 -21.18
CA PHE A 3 -26.47 -5.19 -20.74
C PHE A 3 -27.01 -4.08 -19.82
N PRO A 4 -26.24 -3.63 -18.80
CA PRO A 4 -26.67 -2.54 -17.95
C PRO A 4 -26.82 -1.24 -18.77
N PRO A 5 -27.85 -0.42 -18.54
CA PRO A 5 -28.19 0.73 -19.38
C PRO A 5 -27.09 1.82 -19.44
N ASN A 6 -26.16 1.83 -18.48
CA ASN A 6 -25.07 2.81 -18.39
C ASN A 6 -23.69 2.24 -18.76
N LEU A 7 -23.64 1.13 -19.53
CA LEU A 7 -22.39 0.44 -19.83
C LEU A 7 -21.37 1.36 -20.53
N SER A 8 -21.79 2.15 -21.52
CA SER A 8 -20.92 3.06 -22.26
C SER A 8 -20.26 4.11 -21.36
N SER A 9 -21.02 4.70 -20.43
CA SER A 9 -20.50 5.65 -19.44
C SER A 9 -19.48 5.00 -18.49
N LYS A 10 -19.66 3.74 -18.12
CA LYS A 10 -18.69 3.01 -17.29
C LYS A 10 -17.36 2.78 -18.03
N TRP A 11 -17.42 2.48 -19.33
CA TRP A 11 -16.23 2.36 -20.17
C TRP A 11 -15.45 3.67 -20.24
N THR A 12 -16.13 4.78 -20.54
CA THR A 12 -15.47 6.09 -20.68
C THR A 12 -14.88 6.57 -19.36
N LEU A 13 -15.58 6.39 -18.24
CA LEU A 13 -15.05 6.73 -16.92
C LEU A 13 -13.83 5.88 -16.55
N ALA A 14 -13.84 4.58 -16.88
CA ALA A 14 -12.67 3.72 -16.69
C ALA A 14 -11.47 4.17 -17.55
N SER A 15 -11.73 4.62 -18.79
CA SER A 15 -10.69 5.22 -19.65
C SER A 15 -10.10 6.48 -19.03
N VAL A 16 -10.94 7.37 -18.48
CA VAL A 16 -10.45 8.60 -17.81
C VAL A 16 -9.54 8.24 -16.64
N VAL A 17 -9.95 7.29 -15.79
CA VAL A 17 -9.17 6.87 -14.61
C VAL A 17 -7.82 6.25 -14.99
N LEU A 18 -7.76 5.48 -16.08
CA LEU A 18 -6.53 4.79 -16.51
C LEU A 18 -5.65 5.63 -17.44
N LEU A 19 -6.20 6.53 -18.26
CA LEU A 19 -5.43 7.22 -19.29
C LEU A 19 -5.00 8.63 -18.90
N VAL A 20 -5.78 9.37 -18.11
CA VAL A 20 -5.40 10.73 -17.69
C VAL A 20 -4.07 10.75 -16.93
N PRO A 21 -3.79 9.82 -15.98
CA PRO A 21 -2.51 9.81 -15.28
C PRO A 21 -1.31 9.48 -16.16
N LEU A 22 -1.52 8.90 -17.36
CA LEU A 22 -0.45 8.66 -18.34
C LEU A 22 -0.06 9.93 -19.10
N ILE A 23 -0.96 10.92 -19.17
CA ILE A 23 -0.76 12.15 -19.94
C ILE A 23 -0.20 13.27 -19.05
N VAL A 24 -0.61 13.30 -17.78
CA VAL A 24 -0.18 14.32 -16.83
C VAL A 24 1.01 13.78 -16.04
N GLU A 25 2.18 14.40 -16.22
CA GLU A 25 3.39 13.99 -15.52
C GLU A 25 3.27 14.17 -14.00
N GLY A 26 3.87 13.24 -13.24
CA GLY A 26 3.98 13.31 -11.78
C GLY A 26 2.73 12.92 -10.97
N ILE A 27 1.55 12.81 -11.57
CA ILE A 27 0.32 12.47 -10.82
C ILE A 27 0.06 10.96 -10.70
N ALA A 28 0.68 10.14 -11.56
CA ALA A 28 0.42 8.70 -11.63
C ALA A 28 0.61 7.98 -10.27
N PRO A 29 1.71 8.19 -9.51
CA PRO A 29 1.89 7.53 -8.21
C PRO A 29 0.78 7.88 -7.19
N LEU A 30 0.30 9.13 -7.21
CA LEU A 30 -0.79 9.56 -6.33
C LEU A 30 -2.12 8.90 -6.73
N PHE A 31 -2.38 8.79 -8.03
CA PHE A 31 -3.56 8.10 -8.55
C PHE A 31 -3.54 6.61 -8.25
N GLN A 32 -2.36 5.98 -8.14
CA GLN A 32 -2.24 4.56 -7.81
C GLN A 32 -2.87 4.21 -6.44
N LEU A 33 -2.95 5.18 -5.52
CA LEU A 33 -3.60 5.01 -4.21
C LEU A 33 -5.12 4.83 -4.30
N VAL A 34 -5.77 5.26 -5.39
CA VAL A 34 -7.24 5.29 -5.48
C VAL A 34 -7.81 4.70 -6.77
N ALA A 35 -7.07 4.75 -7.88
CA ALA A 35 -7.55 4.39 -9.21
C ALA A 35 -8.05 2.93 -9.29
N PRO A 36 -7.32 1.91 -8.79
CA PRO A 36 -7.85 0.55 -8.75
C PRO A 36 -9.18 0.43 -8.02
N GLY A 37 -9.31 1.08 -6.87
CA GLY A 37 -10.54 1.12 -6.07
C GLY A 37 -11.69 1.82 -6.80
N ILE A 38 -11.41 2.92 -7.51
CA ILE A 38 -12.41 3.61 -8.35
C ILE A 38 -12.91 2.68 -9.46
N LEU A 39 -12.02 1.90 -10.10
CA LEU A 39 -12.43 0.93 -11.11
C LEU A 39 -13.35 -0.17 -10.55
N VAL A 40 -13.15 -0.60 -9.29
CA VAL A 40 -14.07 -1.51 -8.60
C VAL A 40 -15.44 -0.86 -8.36
N VAL A 41 -15.48 0.44 -8.05
CA VAL A 41 -16.73 1.19 -7.90
C VAL A 41 -17.47 1.28 -9.24
N LEU A 42 -16.77 1.64 -10.31
CA LEU A 42 -17.37 1.77 -11.65
C LEU A 42 -17.94 0.44 -12.18
N THR A 43 -17.34 -0.68 -11.79
CA THR A 43 -17.78 -2.03 -12.18
C THR A 43 -18.88 -2.61 -11.27
N GLU A 44 -19.42 -1.82 -10.35
CA GLU A 44 -20.57 -2.23 -9.52
C GLU A 44 -21.78 -2.65 -10.38
N GLY A 45 -22.45 -3.75 -9.99
CA GLY A 45 -23.63 -4.27 -10.68
C GLY A 45 -23.35 -4.88 -12.06
N VAL A 46 -22.08 -4.94 -12.49
CA VAL A 46 -21.65 -5.59 -13.74
C VAL A 46 -21.22 -7.04 -13.43
N SER A 47 -21.41 -7.96 -14.38
CA SER A 47 -20.91 -9.34 -14.24
C SER A 47 -19.38 -9.36 -14.23
N LEU A 48 -18.78 -10.40 -13.62
CA LEU A 48 -17.31 -10.51 -13.52
C LEU A 48 -16.64 -10.39 -14.89
N GLY A 49 -17.14 -11.12 -15.90
CA GLY A 49 -16.59 -11.10 -17.25
C GLY A 49 -16.63 -9.72 -17.92
N LEU A 50 -17.73 -8.99 -17.77
CA LEU A 50 -17.83 -7.64 -18.34
C LEU A 50 -16.96 -6.62 -17.60
N ALA A 51 -16.84 -6.74 -16.27
CA ALA A 51 -15.96 -5.90 -15.47
C ALA A 51 -14.49 -6.11 -15.86
N THR A 52 -14.06 -7.36 -16.02
CA THR A 52 -12.71 -7.67 -16.50
C THR A 52 -12.49 -7.16 -17.91
N SER A 53 -13.48 -7.28 -18.81
CA SER A 53 -13.36 -6.75 -20.18
C SER A 53 -13.18 -5.23 -20.22
N ILE A 54 -13.88 -4.47 -19.36
CA ILE A 54 -13.70 -3.01 -19.24
C ILE A 54 -12.24 -2.69 -18.88
N ILE A 55 -11.69 -3.40 -17.89
CA ILE A 55 -10.32 -3.16 -17.42
C ILE A 55 -9.30 -3.57 -18.50
N PHE A 56 -9.44 -4.76 -19.09
CA PHE A 56 -8.54 -5.24 -20.14
C PHE A 56 -8.60 -4.40 -21.42
N GLY A 57 -9.77 -3.93 -21.83
CA GLY A 57 -9.90 -3.06 -22.99
C GLY A 57 -9.21 -1.71 -22.78
N ASN A 58 -9.32 -1.14 -21.58
CA ASN A 58 -8.60 0.10 -21.24
C ASN A 58 -7.10 -0.13 -21.03
N LEU A 59 -6.68 -1.30 -20.54
CA LEU A 59 -5.28 -1.69 -20.49
C LEU A 59 -4.69 -1.76 -21.91
N ALA A 60 -5.38 -2.39 -22.87
CA ALA A 60 -4.93 -2.45 -24.26
C ALA A 60 -4.81 -1.06 -24.90
N LEU A 61 -5.78 -0.18 -24.66
CA LEU A 61 -5.75 1.20 -25.13
C LEU A 61 -4.59 1.99 -24.48
N GLY A 62 -4.35 1.80 -23.18
CA GLY A 62 -3.23 2.42 -22.48
C GLY A 62 -1.87 1.93 -22.97
N ILE A 63 -1.73 0.63 -23.31
CA ILE A 63 -0.51 0.10 -23.93
C ILE A 63 -0.26 0.76 -25.29
N LEU A 64 -1.29 0.90 -26.12
CA LEU A 64 -1.19 1.62 -27.39
C LEU A 64 -0.77 3.08 -27.17
N LEU A 65 -1.33 3.76 -26.17
CA LEU A 65 -0.95 5.13 -25.81
C LEU A 65 0.52 5.20 -25.40
N CYS A 66 0.99 4.34 -24.51
CA CYS A 66 2.40 4.28 -24.07
C CYS A 66 3.35 4.03 -25.25
N TRP A 67 2.94 3.20 -26.20
CA TRP A 67 3.71 2.95 -27.42
C TRP A 67 3.79 4.21 -28.31
N LEU A 68 2.67 4.93 -28.48
CA LEU A 68 2.63 6.18 -29.25
C LEU A 68 3.43 7.30 -28.59
N THR A 69 3.38 7.43 -27.27
CA THR A 69 4.11 8.45 -26.50
C THR A 69 5.56 8.08 -26.22
N ARG A 70 5.98 6.84 -26.53
CA ARG A 70 7.31 6.29 -26.23
C ARG A 70 7.69 6.37 -24.74
N SER A 71 6.72 6.16 -23.85
CA SER A 71 6.91 6.17 -22.39
C SER A 71 6.78 4.75 -21.81
N PRO A 72 7.78 3.87 -21.97
CA PRO A 72 7.72 2.49 -21.49
C PRO A 72 7.60 2.39 -19.96
N GLU A 73 8.09 3.37 -19.20
CA GLU A 73 7.95 3.47 -17.75
C GLU A 73 6.47 3.56 -17.30
N ALA A 74 5.61 4.16 -18.12
CA ALA A 74 4.19 4.30 -17.82
C ALA A 74 3.43 2.95 -17.87
N LEU A 75 3.99 1.95 -18.56
CA LEU A 75 3.45 0.58 -18.59
C LEU A 75 3.47 -0.06 -17.20
N VAL A 76 4.48 0.23 -16.37
CA VAL A 76 4.57 -0.32 -15.01
C VAL A 76 3.37 0.11 -14.18
N TRP A 77 3.09 1.40 -14.20
CA TRP A 77 1.94 1.97 -13.49
C TRP A 77 0.62 1.41 -14.03
N LEU A 78 0.49 1.31 -15.36
CA LEU A 78 -0.74 0.83 -16.01
C LEU A 78 -1.03 -0.63 -15.67
N ILE A 79 -0.01 -1.50 -15.76
CA ILE A 79 -0.12 -2.92 -15.41
C ILE A 79 -0.49 -3.06 -13.94
N GLN A 80 0.26 -2.40 -13.03
CA GLN A 80 -0.02 -2.46 -11.59
C GLN A 80 -1.42 -1.97 -11.25
N THR A 81 -1.89 -0.90 -11.88
CA THR A 81 -3.21 -0.32 -11.63
C THR A 81 -4.32 -1.24 -12.14
N ALA A 82 -4.22 -1.69 -13.40
CA ALA A 82 -5.24 -2.54 -14.02
C ALA A 82 -5.33 -3.91 -13.36
N GLY A 83 -4.19 -4.56 -13.09
CA GLY A 83 -4.22 -5.88 -12.47
C GLY A 83 -4.58 -5.84 -10.99
N LEU A 84 -4.21 -4.80 -10.24
CA LEU A 84 -4.71 -4.63 -8.87
C LEU A 84 -6.23 -4.45 -8.87
N ALA A 85 -6.78 -3.69 -9.82
CA ALA A 85 -8.23 -3.55 -9.98
C ALA A 85 -8.90 -4.91 -10.24
N ILE A 86 -8.32 -5.75 -11.10
CA ILE A 86 -8.83 -7.11 -11.38
C ILE A 86 -8.81 -7.98 -10.12
N VAL A 87 -7.69 -7.98 -9.37
CA VAL A 87 -7.58 -8.71 -8.10
C VAL A 87 -8.70 -8.30 -7.14
N LEU A 88 -8.95 -6.99 -7.01
CA LEU A 88 -10.01 -6.47 -6.14
C LEU A 88 -11.42 -6.82 -6.64
N VAL A 89 -11.67 -6.78 -7.96
CA VAL A 89 -12.95 -7.20 -8.55
C VAL A 89 -13.21 -8.69 -8.31
N ILE A 90 -12.20 -9.55 -8.50
CA ILE A 90 -12.31 -11.00 -8.23
C ILE A 90 -12.58 -11.22 -6.74
N ALA A 91 -11.79 -10.59 -5.88
CA ALA A 91 -11.93 -10.71 -4.43
C ALA A 91 -13.33 -10.29 -3.95
N ARG A 92 -13.90 -9.22 -4.52
CA ARG A 92 -15.27 -8.80 -4.24
C ARG A 92 -16.30 -9.82 -4.72
N LYS A 93 -16.20 -10.25 -5.99
CA LYS A 93 -17.17 -11.18 -6.59
C LYS A 93 -17.16 -12.58 -5.99
N GLN A 94 -16.07 -12.95 -5.31
CA GLN A 94 -15.91 -14.22 -4.61
C GLN A 94 -16.00 -14.07 -3.08
N ASP A 95 -16.43 -12.91 -2.57
CA ASP A 95 -16.60 -12.64 -1.13
C ASP A 95 -15.35 -12.97 -0.28
N TRP A 96 -14.16 -12.67 -0.80
CA TRP A 96 -12.92 -12.85 -0.04
C TRP A 96 -12.91 -11.94 1.18
N SER A 97 -12.32 -12.40 2.29
CA SER A 97 -12.16 -11.53 3.46
C SER A 97 -11.22 -10.36 3.17
N GLY A 98 -11.45 -9.21 3.80
CA GLY A 98 -10.61 -8.01 3.59
C GLY A 98 -9.11 -8.23 3.77
N ILE A 99 -8.70 -9.15 4.67
CA ILE A 99 -7.29 -9.53 4.87
C ILE A 99 -6.77 -10.35 3.69
N LYS A 100 -7.55 -11.33 3.19
CA LYS A 100 -7.16 -12.10 2.00
C LYS A 100 -7.03 -11.18 0.79
N THR A 101 -7.96 -10.23 0.63
CA THR A 101 -7.91 -9.20 -0.41
C THR A 101 -6.66 -8.31 -0.30
N LEU A 102 -6.34 -7.84 0.92
CA LEU A 102 -5.14 -7.04 1.17
C LEU A 102 -3.87 -7.81 0.80
N LEU A 103 -3.74 -9.05 1.28
CA LEU A 103 -2.58 -9.87 1.02
C LEU A 103 -2.44 -10.24 -0.46
N ALA A 104 -3.56 -10.49 -1.15
CA ALA A 104 -3.55 -10.76 -2.59
C ALA A 104 -3.14 -9.53 -3.41
N GLY A 105 -3.65 -8.34 -3.06
CA GLY A 105 -3.23 -7.09 -3.71
C GLY A 105 -1.77 -6.76 -3.45
N PHE A 106 -1.30 -6.91 -2.21
CA PHE A 106 0.11 -6.80 -1.85
C PHE A 106 0.99 -7.78 -2.65
N ALA A 107 0.62 -9.06 -2.68
CA ALA A 107 1.36 -10.09 -3.43
C ALA A 107 1.42 -9.78 -4.93
N TYR A 108 0.32 -9.31 -5.52
CA TYR A 108 0.27 -8.89 -6.91
C TYR A 108 1.26 -7.73 -7.20
N LEU A 109 1.30 -6.71 -6.34
CA LEU A 109 2.25 -5.60 -6.49
C LEU A 109 3.71 -6.05 -6.34
N CYS A 110 4.00 -6.94 -5.38
CA CYS A 110 5.34 -7.53 -5.25
C CYS A 110 5.73 -8.32 -6.51
N VAL A 111 4.86 -9.19 -7.01
CA VAL A 111 5.14 -10.02 -8.20
C VAL A 111 5.35 -9.16 -9.43
N THR A 112 4.49 -8.17 -9.67
CA THR A 112 4.67 -7.24 -10.80
C THR A 112 5.95 -6.44 -10.70
N PHE A 113 6.32 -5.97 -9.50
CA PHE A 113 7.60 -5.30 -9.30
C PHE A 113 8.79 -6.22 -9.62
N MET A 114 8.76 -7.48 -9.18
CA MET A 114 9.81 -8.45 -9.51
C MET A 114 9.92 -8.72 -11.02
N VAL A 115 8.78 -8.79 -11.71
CA VAL A 115 8.75 -8.92 -13.18
C VAL A 115 9.41 -7.70 -13.85
N VAL A 116 9.12 -6.48 -13.38
CA VAL A 116 9.73 -5.25 -13.91
C VAL A 116 11.24 -5.24 -13.71
N LEU A 117 11.74 -5.66 -12.54
CA LEU A 117 13.18 -5.77 -12.29
C LEU A 117 13.87 -6.72 -13.30
N SER A 118 13.23 -7.86 -13.60
CA SER A 118 13.75 -8.82 -14.57
C SER A 118 13.65 -8.34 -16.04
N ALA A 119 12.60 -7.60 -16.40
CA ALA A 119 12.42 -7.12 -17.77
C ALA A 119 13.50 -6.10 -18.19
N GLY A 120 13.96 -5.26 -17.26
CA GLY A 120 14.99 -4.23 -17.54
C GLY A 120 16.45 -4.72 -17.47
N SER A 121 16.69 -5.95 -17.01
CA SER A 121 18.04 -6.41 -16.63
C SER A 121 18.36 -7.86 -17.00
N GLY A 122 17.43 -8.54 -17.68
CA GLY A 122 17.55 -9.98 -17.94
C GLY A 122 17.13 -10.82 -16.71
N PRO A 123 17.44 -12.13 -16.69
CA PRO A 123 16.99 -13.02 -15.63
C PRO A 123 17.61 -12.73 -14.25
N ASP A 124 18.63 -11.88 -14.16
CA ASP A 124 19.26 -11.52 -12.89
C ASP A 124 18.50 -10.37 -12.19
N LEU A 125 17.74 -10.74 -11.16
CA LEU A 125 16.98 -9.83 -10.32
C LEU A 125 17.87 -8.86 -9.53
N LEU A 126 19.10 -9.26 -9.20
CA LEU A 126 20.03 -8.41 -8.44
C LEU A 126 20.49 -7.22 -9.29
N ASP A 127 20.74 -7.42 -10.58
CA ASP A 127 21.10 -6.31 -11.49
C ASP A 127 19.95 -5.31 -11.62
N GLY A 128 18.71 -5.79 -11.77
CA GLY A 128 17.52 -4.93 -11.80
C GLY A 128 17.34 -4.14 -10.52
N TYR A 129 17.51 -4.78 -9.36
CA TYR A 129 17.47 -4.10 -8.07
C TYR A 129 18.59 -3.05 -7.94
N ASN A 130 19.82 -3.38 -8.37
CA ASN A 130 20.95 -2.45 -8.32
C ASN A 130 20.72 -1.21 -9.19
N LYS A 131 20.05 -1.34 -10.34
CA LYS A 131 19.64 -0.17 -11.15
C LYS A 131 18.65 0.74 -10.43
N VAL A 132 17.69 0.17 -9.69
CA VAL A 132 16.78 0.97 -8.85
C VAL A 132 17.54 1.70 -7.75
N VAL A 133 18.47 1.01 -7.07
CA VAL A 133 19.33 1.61 -6.05
C VAL A 133 20.20 2.72 -6.63
N GLN A 134 20.75 2.51 -7.83
CA GLN A 134 21.55 3.50 -8.54
C GLN A 134 20.72 4.72 -8.92
N ALA A 135 19.53 4.55 -9.49
CA ALA A 135 18.66 5.66 -9.87
C ALA A 135 18.28 6.53 -8.65
N ILE A 136 17.91 5.90 -7.53
CA ILE A 136 17.64 6.62 -6.26
C ILE A 136 18.90 7.31 -5.76
N SER A 137 20.06 6.65 -5.87
CA SER A 137 21.33 7.20 -5.42
C SER A 137 21.73 8.45 -6.20
N GLU A 138 21.56 8.43 -7.52
CA GLU A 138 21.84 9.54 -8.42
C GLU A 138 20.89 10.72 -8.16
N ASP A 139 19.60 10.45 -7.98
CA ASP A 139 18.60 11.49 -7.67
C ASP A 139 18.87 12.19 -6.33
N MET A 140 19.30 11.43 -5.31
CA MET A 140 19.74 11.99 -4.04
C MET A 140 21.03 12.81 -4.16
N ASP A 141 21.99 12.37 -4.97
CA ASP A 141 23.26 13.09 -5.18
C ASP A 141 23.03 14.39 -5.97
N GLN A 142 22.13 14.38 -6.96
CA GLN A 142 21.69 15.58 -7.69
C GLN A 142 20.99 16.56 -6.74
N SER A 143 20.10 16.06 -5.89
CA SER A 143 19.42 16.88 -4.87
C SER A 143 20.45 17.54 -3.95
N LEU A 144 21.43 16.78 -3.44
CA LEU A 144 22.50 17.33 -2.61
C LEU A 144 23.30 18.41 -3.35
N ALA A 145 23.61 18.22 -4.63
CA ALA A 145 24.31 19.22 -5.44
C ALA A 145 23.54 20.55 -5.52
N LEU A 146 22.22 20.49 -5.74
CA LEU A 146 21.34 21.68 -5.76
C LEU A 146 21.30 22.39 -4.40
N TYR A 147 21.31 21.64 -3.29
CA TYR A 147 21.36 22.24 -1.95
C TYR A 147 22.74 22.84 -1.62
N LYS A 148 23.82 22.19 -2.06
CA LYS A 148 25.20 22.70 -1.91
C LYS A 148 25.40 24.02 -2.65
N GLU A 149 24.88 24.14 -3.87
CA GLU A 149 24.93 25.38 -4.65
C GLU A 149 24.25 26.55 -3.92
N LYS A 150 23.18 26.29 -3.16
CA LYS A 150 22.39 27.31 -2.44
C LYS A 150 22.86 27.58 -1.01
N SER A 151 23.79 26.80 -0.46
CA SER A 151 24.26 26.91 0.93
C SER A 151 25.72 27.36 1.00
N SER A 152 26.10 28.13 2.03
CA SER A 152 27.47 28.64 2.20
C SER A 152 28.15 28.11 3.47
N GLY A 153 29.44 27.73 3.35
CA GLY A 153 30.35 27.50 4.47
C GLY A 153 30.13 26.18 5.26
N ILE A 154 30.24 26.27 6.59
CA ILE A 154 30.29 25.15 7.56
C ILE A 154 29.08 24.21 7.45
N TYR A 155 27.92 24.73 7.04
CA TYR A 155 26.70 23.96 6.83
C TYR A 155 26.82 22.90 5.72
N GLN A 156 27.75 23.04 4.77
CA GLN A 156 27.89 22.09 3.66
C GLN A 156 28.41 20.72 4.10
N VAL A 157 29.37 20.68 5.03
CA VAL A 157 29.98 19.42 5.50
C VAL A 157 28.98 18.64 6.36
N GLU A 158 28.26 19.32 7.24
CA GLU A 158 27.21 18.71 8.06
C GLU A 158 26.04 18.21 7.20
N LEU A 159 25.64 19.01 6.20
CA LEU A 159 24.60 18.63 5.23
C LEU A 159 25.01 17.39 4.42
N GLU A 160 26.25 17.33 3.95
CA GLU A 160 26.76 16.17 3.21
C GLU A 160 26.77 14.90 4.07
N ASN A 161 27.24 15.01 5.31
CA ASN A 161 27.22 13.88 6.25
C ASN A 161 25.80 13.40 6.53
N TRP A 162 24.85 14.32 6.72
CA TRP A 162 23.44 13.99 6.90
C TRP A 162 22.86 13.29 5.66
N PHE A 163 23.09 13.83 4.46
CA PHE A 163 22.62 13.23 3.21
C PHE A 163 23.20 11.84 2.97
N ARG A 164 24.49 11.65 3.27
CA ARG A 164 25.16 10.34 3.18
C ARG A 164 24.50 9.33 4.13
N GLN A 165 24.31 9.69 5.41
CA GLN A 165 23.66 8.82 6.38
C GLN A 165 22.21 8.50 5.99
N PHE A 166 21.48 9.52 5.52
CA PHE A 166 20.10 9.36 5.07
C PHE A 166 20.01 8.43 3.85
N LYS A 167 20.89 8.59 2.86
CA LYS A 167 21.01 7.71 1.69
C LYS A 167 21.30 6.27 2.11
N GLU A 168 22.26 6.04 3.00
CA GLU A 168 22.58 4.71 3.52
C GLU A 168 21.37 4.05 4.20
N VAL A 169 20.61 4.81 4.99
CA VAL A 169 19.39 4.32 5.63
C VAL A 169 18.29 4.00 4.62
N ILE A 170 18.03 4.90 3.66
CA ILE A 170 17.01 4.69 2.62
C ILE A 170 17.33 3.44 1.80
N ILE A 171 18.58 3.29 1.32
CA ILE A 171 18.99 2.15 0.50
C ILE A 171 18.90 0.83 1.28
N ARG A 172 19.31 0.83 2.55
CA ARG A 172 19.26 -0.36 3.42
C ARG A 172 17.84 -0.86 3.67
N PHE A 173 16.91 0.07 3.87
CA PHE A 173 15.51 -0.22 4.15
C PHE A 173 14.60 -0.16 2.92
N LEU A 174 15.17 0.07 1.73
CA LEU A 174 14.42 0.24 0.48
C LEU A 174 13.45 -0.92 0.20
N PRO A 175 13.85 -2.20 0.30
CA PRO A 175 12.91 -3.31 0.08
C PRO A 175 11.71 -3.29 1.02
N GLY A 176 11.96 -2.99 2.30
CA GLY A 176 10.92 -2.90 3.32
C GLY A 176 10.02 -1.68 3.11
N LEU A 177 10.58 -0.54 2.73
CA LEU A 177 9.84 0.68 2.39
C LEU A 177 8.91 0.43 1.19
N LEU A 178 9.42 -0.17 0.11
CA LEU A 178 8.61 -0.54 -1.06
C LEU A 178 7.50 -1.52 -0.69
N GLY A 179 7.81 -2.54 0.12
CA GLY A 179 6.81 -3.48 0.63
C GLY A 179 5.72 -2.78 1.44
N SER A 180 6.08 -1.88 2.36
CA SER A 180 5.13 -1.08 3.12
C SER A 180 4.27 -0.20 2.21
N VAL A 181 4.85 0.46 1.21
CA VAL A 181 4.12 1.27 0.22
C VAL A 181 3.12 0.41 -0.55
N PHE A 182 3.50 -0.76 -1.05
CA PHE A 182 2.59 -1.68 -1.74
C PHE A 182 1.44 -2.13 -0.85
N LEU A 183 1.72 -2.36 0.43
CA LEU A 183 0.68 -2.70 1.40
C LEU A 183 -0.31 -1.55 1.60
N PHE A 184 0.18 -0.31 1.73
CA PHE A 184 -0.65 0.88 1.83
C PHE A 184 -1.47 1.13 0.56
N ILE A 185 -0.89 0.94 -0.64
CA ILE A 185 -1.60 1.02 -1.92
C ILE A 185 -2.73 -0.02 -1.97
N SER A 186 -2.47 -1.25 -1.54
CA SER A 186 -3.50 -2.28 -1.52
C SER A 186 -4.64 -1.91 -0.53
N LEU A 187 -4.30 -1.42 0.66
CA LEU A 187 -5.27 -1.00 1.67
C LEU A 187 -6.12 0.19 1.22
N SER A 188 -5.49 1.22 0.66
CA SER A 188 -6.19 2.44 0.21
C SER A 188 -7.22 2.10 -0.86
N ASN A 189 -6.88 1.20 -1.78
CA ASN A 189 -7.78 0.76 -2.84
C ASN A 189 -8.93 -0.15 -2.37
N ILE A 190 -8.77 -0.88 -1.26
CA ILE A 190 -9.90 -1.57 -0.58
C ILE A 190 -10.82 -0.55 0.10
N SER A 191 -10.25 0.53 0.64
CA SER A 191 -11.00 1.57 1.37
C SER A 191 -11.88 2.42 0.46
N VAL A 192 -11.51 2.61 -0.81
CA VAL A 192 -12.31 3.39 -1.77
C VAL A 192 -13.70 2.77 -1.99
N PRO A 193 -13.87 1.51 -2.43
CA PRO A 193 -15.20 0.90 -2.55
C PRO A 193 -16.00 0.92 -1.24
N LYS A 194 -15.34 0.76 -0.08
CA LYS A 194 -16.00 0.83 1.23
C LYS A 194 -16.72 2.17 1.44
N ILE A 195 -16.05 3.27 1.10
CA ILE A 195 -16.58 4.63 1.29
C ILE A 195 -17.71 4.90 0.29
N TYR A 196 -17.49 4.60 -0.99
CA TYR A 196 -18.42 4.98 -2.07
C TYR A 196 -19.61 4.02 -2.21
N LEU A 197 -19.43 2.73 -1.85
CA LEU A 197 -20.47 1.71 -1.94
C LEU A 197 -21.00 1.28 -0.57
N ALA A 198 -20.84 2.12 0.46
CA ALA A 198 -21.17 1.79 1.86
C ALA A 198 -22.59 1.22 2.06
N LYS A 199 -23.57 1.65 1.26
CA LYS A 199 -24.95 1.14 1.31
C LYS A 199 -25.11 -0.24 0.68
N SER A 200 -24.36 -0.51 -0.40
CA SER A 200 -24.38 -1.75 -1.18
C SER A 200 -23.57 -2.86 -0.50
N LEU A 201 -22.43 -2.49 0.11
CA LEU A 201 -21.48 -3.40 0.76
C LEU A 201 -21.82 -3.78 2.21
N LYS A 202 -22.97 -3.36 2.74
CA LYS A 202 -23.28 -3.40 4.19
C LYS A 202 -23.19 -4.81 4.81
N ASN A 203 -23.30 -5.86 3.99
CA ASN A 203 -23.22 -7.27 4.40
C ASN A 203 -22.14 -8.07 3.65
N GLU A 204 -21.30 -7.45 2.81
CA GLU A 204 -20.27 -8.18 2.06
C GLU A 204 -19.05 -8.48 2.96
N VAL A 205 -18.58 -9.75 2.92
CA VAL A 205 -17.37 -10.21 3.64
C VAL A 205 -16.11 -9.50 3.13
N PHE A 206 -16.18 -9.00 1.89
CA PHE A 206 -15.16 -8.20 1.21
C PHE A 206 -14.60 -7.06 2.05
N VAL A 207 -15.42 -6.46 2.92
CA VAL A 207 -15.00 -5.31 3.72
C VAL A 207 -15.48 -5.41 5.18
N PRO A 208 -14.70 -6.05 6.08
CA PRO A 208 -15.02 -6.03 7.49
C PRO A 208 -14.98 -4.59 8.04
N VAL A 209 -15.75 -4.34 9.09
CA VAL A 209 -15.66 -3.10 9.87
C VAL A 209 -14.22 -2.97 10.38
N PHE A 210 -13.62 -1.77 10.29
CA PHE A 210 -12.20 -1.60 10.62
C PHE A 210 -11.89 -2.04 12.06
N THR A 211 -12.82 -1.83 12.99
CA THR A 211 -12.73 -2.28 14.39
C THR A 211 -12.76 -3.80 14.58
N GLN A 212 -13.13 -4.57 13.56
CA GLN A 212 -13.15 -6.03 13.56
C GLN A 212 -11.95 -6.64 12.82
N TRP A 213 -11.06 -5.82 12.27
CA TRP A 213 -9.86 -6.30 11.60
C TRP A 213 -9.02 -7.13 12.57
N ARG A 214 -8.72 -8.39 12.24
CA ARG A 214 -7.95 -9.32 13.08
C ARG A 214 -6.92 -10.09 12.26
N LEU A 215 -5.65 -9.87 12.56
CA LEU A 215 -4.57 -10.63 11.93
C LEU A 215 -4.55 -12.10 12.41
N PRO A 216 -4.07 -13.03 11.56
CA PRO A 216 -3.88 -14.43 11.96
C PRO A 216 -2.80 -14.55 13.03
N GLU A 217 -2.99 -15.47 13.99
CA GLU A 217 -2.00 -15.75 15.06
C GLU A 217 -0.62 -16.15 14.51
N LEU A 218 -0.58 -16.80 13.35
CA LEU A 218 0.68 -17.21 12.70
C LEU A 218 1.64 -16.04 12.45
N LEU A 219 1.13 -14.82 12.25
CA LEU A 219 1.98 -13.64 12.02
C LEU A 219 2.88 -13.31 13.21
N ILE A 220 2.51 -13.72 14.44
CA ILE A 220 3.34 -13.53 15.63
C ILE A 220 4.69 -14.24 15.46
N TRP A 221 4.67 -15.47 14.95
CA TRP A 221 5.90 -16.23 14.72
C TRP A 221 6.74 -15.61 13.60
N VAL A 222 6.11 -15.01 12.60
CA VAL A 222 6.80 -14.30 11.52
C VAL A 222 7.52 -13.06 12.05
N ILE A 223 6.88 -12.24 12.90
CA ILE A 223 7.55 -11.06 13.49
C ILE A 223 8.65 -11.44 14.49
N ILE A 224 8.48 -12.51 15.27
CA ILE A 224 9.54 -13.02 16.15
C ILE A 224 10.74 -13.47 15.31
N THR A 225 10.49 -14.22 14.24
CA THR A 225 11.56 -14.70 13.34
C THR A 225 12.27 -13.54 12.65
N ALA A 226 11.54 -12.57 12.12
CA ALA A 226 12.10 -11.36 11.52
C ALA A 226 12.91 -10.55 12.55
N GLY A 227 12.42 -10.43 13.78
CA GLY A 227 13.13 -9.86 14.92
C GLY A 227 14.46 -10.57 15.17
N GLY A 228 14.42 -11.89 15.31
CA GLY A 228 15.63 -12.68 15.54
C GLY A 228 16.66 -12.54 14.42
N LEU A 229 16.22 -12.53 13.17
CA LEU A 229 17.09 -12.29 12.01
C LEU A 229 17.67 -10.87 12.02
N ALA A 230 16.91 -9.85 12.38
CA ALA A 230 17.38 -8.46 12.42
C ALA A 230 18.45 -8.24 13.52
N PHE A 231 18.27 -8.85 14.69
CA PHE A 231 19.16 -8.65 15.84
C PHE A 231 20.40 -9.57 15.81
N TRP A 232 20.22 -10.85 15.49
CA TRP A 232 21.30 -11.86 15.54
C TRP A 232 21.82 -12.28 14.16
N GLY A 233 21.11 -11.96 13.08
CA GLY A 233 21.55 -12.27 11.72
C GLY A 233 22.79 -11.48 11.30
N LYS A 234 23.46 -11.96 10.25
CA LYS A 234 24.60 -11.31 9.60
C LYS A 234 24.39 -11.23 8.09
N GLY A 235 24.95 -10.18 7.47
CA GLY A 235 24.84 -9.96 6.03
C GLY A 235 23.39 -9.96 5.54
N ILE A 236 23.08 -10.81 4.56
CA ILE A 236 21.76 -10.92 3.94
C ILE A 236 20.65 -11.27 4.94
N PHE A 237 20.92 -12.13 5.92
CA PHE A 237 19.92 -12.52 6.93
C PHE A 237 19.49 -11.34 7.78
N LYS A 238 20.45 -10.47 8.16
CA LYS A 238 20.16 -9.24 8.89
C LYS A 238 19.29 -8.29 8.07
N ALA A 239 19.68 -8.07 6.81
CA ALA A 239 18.92 -7.22 5.89
C ALA A 239 17.49 -7.72 5.66
N CYS A 240 17.31 -9.04 5.49
CA CYS A 240 15.98 -9.66 5.37
C CYS A 240 15.15 -9.45 6.63
N GLY A 241 15.73 -9.66 7.82
CA GLY A 241 15.03 -9.43 9.10
C GLY A 241 14.58 -7.97 9.26
N GLU A 242 15.48 -7.02 9.00
CA GLU A 242 15.21 -5.58 9.12
C GLU A 242 14.10 -5.10 8.17
N ASN A 243 14.15 -5.51 6.90
CA ASN A 243 13.15 -5.14 5.91
C ASN A 243 11.81 -5.85 6.16
N ALA A 244 11.83 -7.13 6.58
CA ALA A 244 10.62 -7.84 6.96
C ALA A 244 9.96 -7.20 8.19
N LEU A 245 10.73 -6.79 9.20
CA LEU A 245 10.21 -6.06 10.36
C LEU A 245 9.52 -4.76 9.95
N LEU A 246 10.04 -4.03 8.96
CA LEU A 246 9.43 -2.78 8.50
C LEU A 246 8.04 -3.01 7.88
N VAL A 247 7.91 -4.03 7.01
CA VAL A 247 6.62 -4.42 6.40
C VAL A 247 5.65 -4.93 7.46
N LEU A 248 6.11 -5.82 8.36
CA LEU A 248 5.29 -6.35 9.44
C LEU A 248 4.84 -5.24 10.40
N SER A 249 5.71 -4.28 10.72
CA SER A 249 5.35 -3.12 11.53
C SER A 249 4.22 -2.33 10.89
N SER A 250 4.19 -2.21 9.56
CA SER A 250 3.09 -1.55 8.84
C SER A 250 1.78 -2.33 8.99
N ILE A 251 1.82 -3.67 8.94
CA ILE A 251 0.66 -4.54 9.16
C ILE A 251 0.13 -4.42 10.60
N TYR A 252 1.02 -4.51 11.58
CA TYR A 252 0.67 -4.40 12.99
C TYR A 252 0.24 -2.98 13.38
N PHE A 253 0.76 -1.95 12.71
CA PHE A 253 0.29 -0.58 12.87
C PHE A 253 -1.20 -0.46 12.51
N LEU A 254 -1.65 -1.06 11.40
CA LEU A 254 -3.06 -1.08 11.02
C LEU A 254 -3.92 -1.82 12.05
N GLN A 255 -3.43 -2.94 12.56
CA GLN A 255 -4.09 -3.67 13.66
C GLN A 255 -4.19 -2.81 14.92
N GLY A 256 -3.12 -2.10 15.29
CA GLY A 256 -3.09 -1.20 16.44
C GLY A 256 -4.10 -0.05 16.31
N LEU A 257 -4.21 0.54 15.11
CA LEU A 257 -5.25 1.53 14.82
C LEU A 257 -6.66 0.95 14.92
N ALA A 258 -6.88 -0.29 14.47
CA ALA A 258 -8.17 -0.97 14.60
C ALA A 258 -8.56 -1.20 16.08
N VAL A 259 -7.57 -1.53 16.92
CA VAL A 259 -7.76 -1.66 18.38
C VAL A 259 -8.05 -0.32 19.02
N ALA A 260 -7.29 0.73 18.68
CA ALA A 260 -7.55 2.08 19.17
C ALA A 260 -8.97 2.55 18.79
N ALA A 261 -9.39 2.30 17.55
CA ALA A 261 -10.74 2.60 17.07
C ALA A 261 -11.81 1.86 17.87
N PHE A 262 -11.61 0.56 18.14
CA PHE A 262 -12.53 -0.25 18.95
C PHE A 262 -12.69 0.33 20.36
N TYR A 263 -11.59 0.69 21.03
CA TYR A 263 -11.64 1.28 22.36
C TYR A 263 -12.26 2.68 22.36
N PHE A 264 -11.98 3.52 21.35
CA PHE A 264 -12.60 4.84 21.23
C PHE A 264 -14.12 4.77 21.03
N GLU A 265 -14.61 3.80 20.23
CA GLU A 265 -16.04 3.54 20.07
C GLU A 265 -16.67 3.10 21.38
N ARG A 266 -16.04 2.13 22.04
CA ARG A 266 -16.52 1.57 23.30
C ARG A 266 -16.56 2.59 24.45
N LEU A 267 -15.54 3.45 24.53
CA LEU A 267 -15.46 4.53 25.52
C LEU A 267 -16.30 5.76 25.12
N LYS A 268 -17.02 5.70 23.99
CA LYS A 268 -17.83 6.82 23.46
C LYS A 268 -17.04 8.13 23.34
N VAL A 269 -15.74 8.04 23.00
CA VAL A 269 -14.87 9.22 22.87
C VAL A 269 -15.44 10.13 21.78
N PRO A 270 -15.57 11.45 21.99
CA PRO A 270 -16.02 12.39 20.96
C PRO A 270 -15.13 12.38 19.71
N ALA A 271 -15.72 12.57 18.53
CA ALA A 271 -15.01 12.50 17.26
C ALA A 271 -13.80 13.45 17.18
N PHE A 272 -13.91 14.67 17.72
CA PHE A 272 -12.83 15.65 17.76
C PHE A 272 -11.60 15.14 18.52
N ILE A 273 -11.81 14.52 19.69
CA ILE A 273 -10.72 13.97 20.50
C ILE A 273 -10.06 12.80 19.76
N ARG A 274 -10.84 11.91 19.13
CA ARG A 274 -10.29 10.80 18.33
C ARG A 274 -9.35 11.30 17.23
N TRP A 275 -9.77 12.35 16.51
CA TRP A 275 -8.96 12.94 15.43
C TRP A 275 -7.64 13.51 15.96
N ILE A 276 -7.67 14.30 17.03
CA ILE A 276 -6.46 14.85 17.65
C ILE A 276 -5.53 13.72 18.13
N THR A 277 -6.09 12.69 18.78
CA THR A 277 -5.28 11.57 19.27
C THR A 277 -4.62 10.81 18.12
N TYR A 278 -5.33 10.55 17.01
CA TYR A 278 -4.71 9.90 15.84
C TYR A 278 -3.62 10.76 15.22
N ILE A 279 -3.83 12.06 15.07
CA ILE A 279 -2.80 12.98 14.55
C ILE A 279 -1.56 12.94 15.46
N LEU A 280 -1.75 13.03 16.78
CA LEU A 280 -0.66 13.01 17.74
C LEU A 280 0.10 11.68 17.73
N LEU A 281 -0.61 10.55 17.60
CA LEU A 281 0.00 9.23 17.49
C LEU A 281 0.80 9.05 16.19
N CYS A 282 0.31 9.61 15.08
CA CYS A 282 0.96 9.45 13.77
C CYS A 282 2.14 10.40 13.54
N ILE A 283 2.10 11.62 14.12
CA ILE A 283 3.17 12.61 13.91
C ILE A 283 4.42 12.32 14.76
N GLN A 284 4.27 11.56 15.84
CA GLN A 284 5.34 11.23 16.76
C GLN A 284 5.89 9.85 16.47
N TRP A 285 7.21 9.72 16.30
CA TRP A 285 7.84 8.42 16.04
C TRP A 285 7.59 7.39 17.17
N TYR A 286 7.50 7.84 18.42
CA TYR A 286 7.13 6.99 19.56
C TYR A 286 5.64 6.61 19.57
N GLY A 287 4.77 7.47 19.04
CA GLY A 287 3.34 7.18 18.87
C GLY A 287 3.13 6.05 17.87
N LEU A 288 3.85 6.07 16.74
CA LEU A 288 3.84 4.98 15.76
C LEU A 288 4.24 3.65 16.39
N MET A 289 5.35 3.63 17.14
CA MET A 289 5.83 2.43 17.85
C MET A 289 4.82 1.93 18.88
N PHE A 290 4.19 2.83 19.63
CA PHE A 290 3.16 2.48 20.60
C PHE A 290 1.96 1.79 19.93
N VAL A 291 1.50 2.31 18.79
CA VAL A 291 0.40 1.71 18.02
C VAL A 291 0.78 0.31 17.50
N VAL A 292 2.00 0.12 16.99
CA VAL A 292 2.50 -1.19 16.57
C VAL A 292 2.49 -2.19 17.73
N ILE A 293 2.97 -1.79 18.91
CA ILE A 293 3.00 -2.64 20.11
C ILE A 293 1.58 -3.04 20.53
N ILE A 294 0.62 -2.11 20.49
CA ILE A 294 -0.80 -2.43 20.74
C ILE A 294 -1.30 -3.47 19.72
N GLY A 295 -0.96 -3.29 18.44
CA GLY A 295 -1.33 -4.21 17.37
C GLY A 295 -0.80 -5.62 17.60
N VAL A 296 0.49 -5.76 17.94
CA VAL A 296 1.11 -7.05 18.27
C VAL A 296 0.45 -7.67 19.51
N SER A 297 0.23 -6.85 20.53
CA SER A 297 -0.38 -7.29 21.80
C SER A 297 -1.81 -7.79 21.62
N ASP A 298 -2.61 -7.17 20.74
CA ASP A 298 -3.97 -7.61 20.46
C ASP A 298 -4.02 -8.98 19.79
N VAL A 299 -3.07 -9.32 18.92
CA VAL A 299 -3.01 -10.66 18.30
C VAL A 299 -2.64 -11.73 19.34
N TRP A 300 -1.73 -11.43 20.27
CA TRP A 300 -1.30 -12.41 21.28
C TRP A 300 -2.33 -12.58 22.40
N PHE A 301 -2.79 -11.48 22.98
CA PHE A 301 -3.61 -11.49 24.20
C PHE A 301 -5.11 -11.43 23.95
N ASP A 302 -5.54 -11.21 22.71
CA ASP A 302 -6.92 -10.92 22.32
C ASP A 302 -7.55 -9.84 23.22
N LEU A 303 -6.93 -8.64 23.19
CA LEU A 303 -7.29 -7.51 24.04
C LEU A 303 -8.77 -7.13 23.86
N ARG A 304 -9.32 -7.32 22.66
CA ARG A 304 -10.73 -7.05 22.36
C ARG A 304 -11.71 -8.06 22.97
N ALA A 305 -11.38 -9.36 22.99
CA ALA A 305 -12.26 -10.36 23.60
C ALA A 305 -12.29 -10.28 25.13
N ARG A 306 -11.19 -9.84 25.75
CA ARG A 306 -11.07 -9.74 27.22
C ARG A 306 -11.60 -8.43 27.81
N ALA A 307 -12.08 -7.52 26.98
CA ALA A 307 -12.54 -6.22 27.44
C ALA A 307 -13.89 -6.38 28.19
N PRO A 308 -14.00 -6.05 29.50
CA PRO A 308 -15.16 -6.39 30.35
C PRO A 308 -16.48 -5.86 29.78
N SER A 309 -17.60 -6.59 29.84
CA SER A 309 -18.87 -6.12 29.24
C SER A 309 -19.22 -4.70 29.73
N SER A 310 -19.53 -3.77 28.82
CA SER A 310 -19.99 -2.44 29.23
C SER A 310 -21.25 -2.63 30.07
N ARG A 311 -21.19 -2.30 31.36
CA ARG A 311 -22.39 -2.21 32.21
C ARG A 311 -23.38 -1.32 31.47
N LYS A 312 -24.53 -1.88 31.08
CA LYS A 312 -25.67 -1.07 30.64
C LYS A 312 -26.07 -0.22 31.84
N SER A 313 -25.76 1.07 31.80
CA SER A 313 -26.41 2.09 32.62
C SER A 313 -27.46 2.77 31.76
#